data_AF-A0A969N729-F1
#
_entry.id   AF-A0A969N729-F1
#
_cell.length_a   1.000
_cell.length_b   1.000
_cell.length_c   1.000
_cell.angle_alpha   90.00
_cell.angle_beta   90.00
_cell.angle_gamma   90.00
#
_symmetry.space_group_name_H-M   'P 1'
#
loop_
_entity.id
_entity.type
_entity.pdbx_description
1 polymer ?
#
loop_
_entity_poly.entity_id
_entity_poly.type
_entity_poly.pdbx_seq_one_letter_code
_entity_poly.pdbx_strand_id
1 'polypeptide(L)'
;MDKETRLVGAAYVGNRDRRSAQMLWDRILDTWKEGSAVYTDFWDSYERVIPKEQHQPVGKKTGKTSLIERLNNTLRQRIGRLFRKSLSFPKKLENHIGMIFNFLHHYNESLLCYHYHSPLQGWDPEVSR
;
A
#
# COMPACT_ATOMS: atom_id res chain seq x y z
N MET A 1 -0.67 -3.78 -2.34
CA MET A 1 -1.48 -3.91 -1.12
C MET A 1 -2.26 -5.20 -1.27
N ASP A 2 -2.23 -6.04 -0.25
CA ASP A 2 -3.03 -7.25 -0.23
C ASP A 2 -4.52 -6.92 0.01
N LYS A 3 -5.43 -7.64 -0.66
CA LYS A 3 -6.86 -7.33 -0.63
C LYS A 3 -7.51 -7.72 0.70
N GLU A 4 -7.09 -8.84 1.28
CA GLU A 4 -7.74 -9.44 2.45
C GLU A 4 -7.24 -8.79 3.73
N THR A 5 -5.93 -8.80 3.94
CA THR A 5 -5.25 -8.22 5.11
C THR A 5 -5.14 -6.71 5.04
N ARG A 6 -5.29 -6.12 3.85
CA ARG A 6 -5.05 -4.69 3.55
C ARG A 6 -3.61 -4.24 3.79
N LEU A 7 -2.68 -5.16 4.05
CA LEU A 7 -1.28 -4.82 4.32
C LEU A 7 -0.61 -4.28 3.06
N VAL A 8 0.26 -3.29 3.25
CA VAL A 8 1.13 -2.77 2.20
C VAL A 8 2.43 -3.58 2.21
N GLY A 9 2.58 -4.50 1.26
CA GLY A 9 3.77 -5.35 1.14
C GLY A 9 5.01 -4.68 0.54
N ALA A 10 4.84 -3.62 -0.27
CA ALA A 10 5.96 -2.88 -0.85
C ALA A 10 5.58 -1.44 -1.17
N ALA A 11 6.59 -0.56 -1.18
CA ALA A 11 6.50 0.81 -1.65
C ALA A 11 7.81 1.27 -2.29
N TYR A 12 7.69 2.15 -3.28
CA TYR A 12 8.81 2.78 -3.97
C TYR A 12 8.46 4.24 -4.27
N VAL A 13 9.38 5.15 -3.93
CA VAL A 13 9.25 6.58 -4.25
C VAL A 13 10.09 6.84 -5.49
N GLY A 14 9.43 7.17 -6.60
CA GLY A 14 10.06 7.39 -7.88
C GLY A 14 9.14 8.11 -8.85
N ASN A 15 9.54 8.15 -10.11
CA ASN A 15 8.77 8.79 -11.18
C ASN A 15 7.62 7.88 -11.65
N ARG A 16 6.72 8.45 -12.43
CA ARG A 16 5.75 7.65 -13.19
C ARG A 16 6.41 7.15 -14.47
N ASP A 17 7.36 6.23 -14.34
CA ASP A 17 8.02 5.55 -15.46
C ASP A 17 8.14 4.04 -15.24
N ARG A 18 8.53 3.32 -16.31
CA ARG A 18 8.72 1.86 -16.28
C ARG A 18 9.77 1.42 -15.27
N ARG A 19 10.86 2.19 -15.13
CA ARG A 19 11.94 1.87 -14.19
C ARG A 19 11.40 1.86 -12.75
N SER A 20 10.64 2.87 -12.38
CA SER A 20 10.05 2.97 -11.04
C SER A 20 9.01 1.89 -10.79
N ALA A 21 8.23 1.52 -11.81
CA ALA A 21 7.32 0.37 -11.73
C ALA A 21 8.07 -0.94 -11.52
N GLN A 22 9.19 -1.17 -12.22
CA GLN A 22 10.06 -2.34 -12.02
C GLN A 22 10.63 -2.38 -10.59
N MET A 23 11.16 -1.25 -10.11
CA MET A 23 11.70 -1.16 -8.74
C MET A 23 10.63 -1.42 -7.67
N LEU A 24 9.37 -1.05 -7.93
CA LEU A 24 8.25 -1.40 -7.06
C LEU A 24 7.96 -2.91 -7.10
N TRP A 25 7.89 -3.49 -8.29
CA TRP A 25 7.61 -4.92 -8.48
C TRP A 25 8.67 -5.79 -7.81
N ASP A 26 9.95 -5.48 -8.00
CA ASP A 26 11.07 -6.24 -7.45
C ASP A 26 11.08 -6.24 -5.91
N ARG A 27 10.53 -5.20 -5.28
CA ARG A 27 10.43 -5.10 -3.81
C ARG A 27 9.30 -5.93 -3.20
N ILE A 28 8.34 -6.39 -4.01
CA ILE A 28 7.29 -7.28 -3.51
C ILE A 28 7.92 -8.64 -3.23
N LEU A 29 7.59 -9.25 -2.09
CA LEU A 29 8.05 -10.61 -1.76
C LEU A 29 7.53 -11.62 -2.80
N ASP A 30 8.36 -12.59 -3.18
CA ASP A 30 7.97 -13.57 -4.20
C ASP A 30 6.78 -14.41 -3.75
N THR A 31 6.64 -14.68 -2.45
CA THR A 31 5.47 -15.33 -1.85
C THR A 31 4.16 -14.55 -2.05
N TRP A 32 4.22 -13.23 -2.25
CA TRP A 32 3.06 -12.42 -2.59
C TRP A 32 2.83 -12.32 -4.10
N LYS A 33 3.86 -12.53 -4.91
CA LYS A 33 3.72 -12.53 -6.37
C LYS A 33 3.17 -13.86 -6.86
N GLU A 34 3.64 -14.96 -6.30
CA GLU A 34 3.30 -16.30 -6.76
C GLU A 34 1.79 -16.55 -6.67
N GLY A 35 1.20 -17.07 -7.75
CA GLY A 35 -0.23 -17.39 -7.83
C GLY A 35 -1.21 -16.22 -7.67
N SER A 36 -0.72 -14.98 -7.58
CA SER A 36 -1.55 -13.82 -7.24
C SER A 36 -2.03 -13.04 -8.46
N ALA A 37 -3.30 -12.64 -8.45
CA ALA A 37 -3.84 -11.69 -9.41
C ALA A 37 -3.54 -10.26 -8.98
N VAL A 38 -2.98 -9.46 -9.89
CA VAL A 38 -2.53 -8.08 -9.63
C VAL A 38 -3.46 -7.09 -10.32
N TYR A 39 -4.31 -6.44 -9.53
CA TYR A 39 -5.24 -5.43 -10.02
C TYR A 39 -4.60 -4.05 -10.06
N THR A 40 -4.58 -3.42 -11.24
CA THR A 40 -4.02 -2.07 -11.44
C THR A 40 -4.96 -1.18 -12.23
N ASP A 41 -4.65 0.11 -12.32
CA ASP A 41 -5.21 0.96 -13.36
C ASP A 41 -4.54 0.66 -14.72
N PHE A 42 -4.99 1.33 -15.79
CA PHE A 42 -4.55 1.13 -17.17
C PHE A 42 -3.22 1.86 -17.48
N TRP A 43 -2.31 1.94 -16.52
CA TRP A 43 -1.03 2.62 -16.77
C TRP A 43 -0.03 1.69 -17.49
N ASP A 44 0.44 2.10 -18.68
CA ASP A 44 1.30 1.31 -19.61
C ASP A 44 2.56 0.71 -18.94
N SER A 45 3.14 1.40 -17.96
CA SER A 45 4.31 0.89 -17.22
C SER A 45 4.03 -0.45 -16.54
N TYR A 46 2.82 -0.69 -16.05
CA TYR A 46 2.47 -1.93 -15.36
C TYR A 46 2.36 -3.12 -16.32
N GLU A 47 1.82 -2.90 -17.52
CA GLU A 47 1.71 -3.95 -18.55
C GLU A 47 3.10 -4.48 -18.98
N ARG A 48 4.14 -3.65 -18.88
CA ARG A 48 5.52 -4.02 -19.24
C ARG A 48 6.35 -4.64 -18.12
N VAL A 49 5.81 -4.71 -16.90
CA VAL A 49 6.53 -5.12 -15.68
C VAL A 49 5.86 -6.32 -15.02
N ILE A 50 4.54 -6.32 -14.95
CA ILE A 50 3.76 -7.37 -14.29
C ILE A 50 3.54 -8.51 -15.30
N PRO A 51 3.76 -9.79 -14.94
CA PRO A 51 3.47 -10.92 -15.81
C PRO A 51 2.04 -10.89 -16.34
N LYS A 52 1.86 -11.17 -17.63
CA LYS A 52 0.56 -11.05 -18.32
C LYS A 52 -0.52 -11.95 -17.71
N GLU A 53 -0.11 -13.10 -17.20
CA GLU A 53 -0.98 -14.09 -16.56
C GLU A 53 -1.52 -13.57 -15.21
N GLN A 54 -0.79 -12.66 -14.57
CA GLN A 54 -1.13 -12.07 -13.28
C GLN A 54 -1.81 -10.70 -13.42
N HIS A 55 -1.52 -9.96 -14.50
CA HIS A 55 -1.94 -8.58 -14.65
C HIS A 55 -3.43 -8.45 -15.00
N GLN A 56 -4.17 -7.75 -14.15
CA GLN A 56 -5.61 -7.53 -14.28
C GLN A 56 -5.91 -6.01 -14.27
N PRO A 57 -5.69 -5.29 -15.40
CA PRO A 57 -6.01 -3.87 -15.47
C PRO A 57 -7.52 -3.64 -15.39
N VAL A 58 -7.95 -2.72 -14.54
CA VAL A 58 -9.37 -2.53 -14.22
C VAL A 58 -9.79 -1.06 -14.24
N GLY A 59 -11.04 -0.84 -14.64
CA GLY A 59 -11.65 0.48 -14.61
C GLY A 59 -12.10 0.90 -13.20
N LYS A 60 -12.26 2.22 -13.02
CA LYS A 60 -12.68 2.85 -11.76
C LYS A 60 -13.96 2.25 -11.16
N LYS A 61 -14.90 1.78 -12.00
CA LYS A 61 -16.20 1.25 -11.57
C LYS A 61 -16.15 -0.17 -10.98
N THR A 62 -15.01 -0.85 -11.06
CA THR A 62 -14.88 -2.24 -10.58
C THR A 62 -14.72 -2.35 -9.07
N GLY A 63 -14.32 -1.27 -8.39
CA GLY A 63 -14.04 -1.25 -6.96
C GLY A 63 -12.78 -2.02 -6.52
N LYS A 64 -12.09 -2.71 -7.44
CA LYS A 64 -10.93 -3.58 -7.11
C LYS A 64 -9.70 -2.80 -6.65
N THR A 65 -9.56 -1.53 -7.06
CA THR A 65 -8.49 -0.61 -6.62
C THR A 65 -8.91 0.34 -5.50
N SER A 66 -10.15 0.23 -5.00
CA SER A 66 -10.72 1.19 -4.04
C SER A 66 -9.94 1.29 -2.72
N LEU A 67 -9.35 0.18 -2.26
CA LEU A 67 -8.56 0.15 -1.03
C LEU A 67 -7.28 0.99 -1.14
N ILE A 68 -6.51 0.81 -2.22
CA ILE A 68 -5.28 1.57 -2.45
C ILE A 68 -5.56 3.03 -2.76
N GLU A 69 -6.66 3.33 -3.48
CA GLU A 69 -7.13 4.69 -3.71
C GLU A 69 -7.47 5.40 -2.40
N ARG A 70 -8.19 4.72 -1.49
CA ARG A 70 -8.51 5.24 -0.16
C ARG A 70 -7.25 5.48 0.66
N LEU A 71 -6.31 4.53 0.68
CA LEU A 71 -5.04 4.69 1.39
C LEU A 71 -4.27 5.91 0.86
N ASN A 72 -4.16 6.06 -0.46
CA ASN A 72 -3.51 7.20 -1.10
C ASN A 72 -4.18 8.52 -0.73
N ASN A 73 -5.51 8.55 -0.63
CA ASN A 73 -6.23 9.71 -0.13
C ASN A 73 -5.90 10.00 1.34
N THR A 74 -5.93 9.00 2.22
CA THR A 74 -5.57 9.15 3.63
C THR A 74 -4.13 9.65 3.80
N LEU A 75 -3.19 9.12 3.03
CA LEU A 75 -1.80 9.58 3.01
C LEU A 75 -1.72 11.06 2.65
N ARG A 76 -2.41 11.49 1.59
CA ARG A 76 -2.46 12.90 1.18
C ARG A 76 -3.01 13.82 2.26
N GLN A 77 -4.07 13.38 2.96
CA GLN A 77 -4.69 14.16 4.03
C GLN A 77 -3.80 14.24 5.28
N ARG A 78 -3.20 13.11 5.70
CA ARG A 78 -2.36 13.06 6.90
C ARG A 78 -0.99 13.72 6.68
N ILE A 79 -0.45 13.58 5.48
CA ILE A 79 0.84 14.17 5.11
C ILE A 79 0.63 15.36 4.18
N GLY A 80 -0.24 16.30 4.59
CA GLY A 80 -0.53 17.52 3.81
C GLY A 80 0.70 18.40 3.55
N ARG A 81 1.81 18.16 4.28
CA ARG A 81 3.11 18.79 4.08
C ARG A 81 3.83 18.31 2.81
N LEU A 82 3.51 17.14 2.24
CA LEU A 82 4.08 16.71 0.95
C LEU A 82 3.58 17.57 -0.22
N PHE A 83 2.39 18.15 -0.11
CA PHE A 83 1.67 18.76 -1.23
C PHE A 83 1.59 20.28 -1.17
N ARG A 84 1.90 20.89 -0.02
CA ARG A 84 1.84 22.36 0.16
C ARG A 84 3.20 22.89 0.63
N LYS A 85 3.85 23.69 -0.21
CA LYS A 85 5.02 24.51 0.19
C LYS A 85 4.57 25.46 1.30
N SER A 86 4.96 25.15 2.52
CA SER A 86 4.69 25.92 3.74
C SER A 86 5.97 26.01 4.57
N LEU A 87 5.98 26.84 5.62
CA LEU A 87 7.11 26.97 6.54
C LEU A 87 7.55 25.62 7.17
N SER A 88 6.63 24.66 7.25
CA SER A 88 6.86 23.31 7.77
C SER A 88 7.23 22.27 6.71
N PHE A 89 7.45 22.70 5.46
CA PHE A 89 7.83 21.82 4.35
C PHE A 89 9.25 21.27 4.56
N PRO A 90 9.43 19.93 4.54
CA PRO A 90 10.76 19.35 4.64
C PRO A 90 11.66 19.86 3.52
N LYS A 91 12.83 20.38 3.89
CA LYS A 91 13.82 20.92 2.92
C LYS A 91 14.58 19.84 2.17
N LYS A 92 14.63 18.62 2.72
CA LYS A 92 15.39 17.48 2.22
C LYS A 92 14.44 16.40 1.70
N LEU A 93 14.76 15.82 0.54
CA LEU A 93 13.97 14.75 -0.09
C LEU A 93 13.88 13.52 0.83
N GLU A 94 14.94 13.22 1.55
CA GLU A 94 15.05 12.10 2.48
C GLU A 94 13.99 12.19 3.57
N ASN A 95 13.67 13.40 4.04
CA ASN A 95 12.63 13.60 5.05
C ASN A 95 11.25 13.32 4.47
N HIS A 96 10.98 13.70 3.21
CA HIS A 96 9.71 13.38 2.54
C HIS A 96 9.54 11.87 2.38
N ILE A 97 10.60 11.19 1.96
CA ILE A 97 10.64 9.73 1.84
C ILE A 97 10.39 9.10 3.22
N GLY A 98 11.12 9.54 4.25
CA GLY A 98 10.97 9.03 5.62
C GLY A 98 9.54 9.20 6.15
N MET A 99 8.88 10.33 5.89
CA MET A 99 7.48 10.54 6.27
C MET A 99 6.52 9.56 5.58
N ILE A 100 6.73 9.27 4.30
CA ILE A 100 5.92 8.30 3.54
C ILE A 100 6.09 6.90 4.16
N PHE A 101 7.33 6.44 4.35
CA PHE A 101 7.59 5.12 4.90
C PHE A 101 7.09 5.00 6.34
N ASN A 102 7.31 6.00 7.19
CA ASN A 102 6.79 6.01 8.56
C ASN A 102 5.26 5.91 8.60
N PHE A 103 4.56 6.61 7.71
CA PHE A 103 3.10 6.49 7.58
C PHE A 103 2.67 5.07 7.21
N LEU A 104 3.36 4.43 6.25
CA LEU A 104 3.04 3.07 5.81
C LEU A 104 3.30 2.03 6.91
N HIS A 105 4.40 2.19 7.67
CA HIS A 105 4.68 1.35 8.84
C HIS A 105 3.57 1.46 9.88
N HIS A 106 3.24 2.68 10.32
CA HIS A 106 2.15 2.91 11.26
C HIS A 106 0.80 2.39 10.75
N TYR A 107 0.52 2.53 9.44
CA TYR A 107 -0.69 1.97 8.84
C TYR A 107 -0.75 0.44 8.97
N ASN A 108 0.31 -0.27 8.60
CA ASN A 108 0.38 -1.72 8.73
C ASN A 108 0.28 -2.16 10.20
N GLU A 109 0.99 -1.48 11.11
CA GLU A 109 0.91 -1.77 12.56
C GLU A 109 -0.50 -1.62 13.10
N SER A 110 -1.23 -0.57 12.67
CA SER A 110 -2.62 -0.38 13.10
C SER A 110 -3.52 -1.55 12.68
N LEU A 111 -3.34 -2.08 11.48
CA LEU A 111 -4.11 -3.24 10.99
C LEU A 111 -3.78 -4.49 11.79
N LEU A 112 -2.51 -4.77 12.02
CA LEU A 112 -2.07 -5.92 12.80
C LEU A 112 -2.64 -5.84 14.23
N CYS A 113 -2.58 -4.68 14.88
CA CYS A 113 -3.16 -4.49 16.20
C CYS A 113 -4.68 -4.80 16.22
N TYR A 114 -5.44 -4.41 15.19
CA TYR A 114 -6.85 -4.79 15.07
C TYR A 114 -7.06 -6.29 14.83
N HIS A 115 -6.17 -6.96 14.09
CA HIS A 115 -6.24 -8.40 13.89
C HIS A 115 -5.89 -9.18 15.17
N TYR A 116 -4.93 -8.69 15.96
CA TYR A 116 -4.57 -9.26 17.27
C TYR A 116 -5.62 -8.99 18.36
N HIS A 117 -6.40 -7.92 18.25
CA HIS A 117 -7.47 -7.59 19.22
C HIS A 117 -8.89 -7.87 18.70
N SER A 118 -9.05 -8.50 17.53
CA SER A 118 -10.37 -8.90 17.06
C SER A 118 -10.86 -10.08 17.90
N PRO A 119 -12.01 -9.99 18.60
CA PRO A 119 -12.53 -11.08 19.44
C PRO A 119 -13.03 -12.29 18.63
N LEU A 120 -12.83 -12.32 17.31
CA LEU A 120 -13.34 -13.38 16.44
C LEU A 120 -12.42 -14.62 16.34
N GLN A 121 -11.42 -14.74 17.20
CA GLN A 121 -10.83 -16.04 17.55
C GLN A 121 -10.59 -16.11 19.07
N GLY A 122 -11.62 -16.53 19.81
CA GLY A 122 -11.42 -17.26 21.07
C GLY A 122 -11.26 -16.46 22.37
N TRP A 123 -12.06 -15.40 22.60
CA TRP A 123 -12.25 -14.93 23.97
C TRP A 123 -13.36 -15.75 24.65
N ASP A 124 -12.95 -16.67 25.52
CA ASP A 124 -13.82 -17.39 26.45
C ASP A 124 -13.80 -16.70 27.83
N PRO A 125 -14.93 -16.11 28.29
CA PRO A 125 -15.01 -15.44 29.58
C PRO A 125 -14.91 -16.38 30.80
N GLU A 126 -14.86 -17.71 30.65
CA GLU A 126 -14.82 -18.64 31.78
C GLU A 126 -13.43 -18.92 32.37
N VAL A 127 -12.33 -18.47 31.75
CA VAL A 127 -10.96 -18.79 32.22
C VAL A 127 -10.44 -17.82 33.30
N SER A 128 -11.31 -16.97 33.87
CA SER A 128 -10.94 -16.01 34.93
C SER A 128 -11.69 -16.24 36.26
N ARG A 129 -12.01 -17.50 36.59
CA ARG A 129 -12.43 -17.88 37.95
C ARG A 129 -11.41 -18.81 38.60
#